data_AF-A0A3B8W9M5-F1
#
_entry.id   AF-A0A3B8W9M5-F1
#
_cell.length_a   1.000
_cell.length_b   1.000
_cell.length_c   1.000
_cell.angle_alpha   90.00
_cell.angle_beta   90.00
_cell.angle_gamma   90.00
#
_symmetry.space_group_name_H-M   'P 1'
#
loop_
_entity.id
_entity.type
_entity.pdbx_description
1 polymer ?
#
loop_
_entity_poly.entity_id
_entity_poly.type
_entity_poly.pdbx_seq_one_letter_code
_entity_poly.pdbx_strand_id
1 'polypeptide(L)'
;MISKIFKVVWVFSLFAVLGLFMYAYAGLPDPVVIFEADLPIQASRNLLFYGALVVITLANFLAFANSNLLRHQPDGFKSWLYGLIIVLNIFFVIALNFISLYNSGERFDYTRLGIIIYGVLILVLVWALAWPVLAIGRRFFAKS
;
A
#
# COMPACT_ATOMS: atom_id res chain seq x y z
N MET A 1 18.56 15.73 -3.10
CA MET A 1 19.02 14.38 -3.53
C MET A 1 18.11 13.27 -3.02
N ILE A 2 17.78 13.26 -1.71
CA ILE A 2 16.92 12.23 -1.08
C ILE A 2 15.58 12.05 -1.81
N SER A 3 14.89 13.13 -2.17
CA SER A 3 13.62 13.08 -2.91
C SER A 3 13.71 12.36 -4.27
N LYS A 4 14.86 12.42 -4.95
CA LYS A 4 15.10 11.70 -6.21
C LYS A 4 15.23 10.20 -5.98
N ILE A 5 15.92 9.78 -4.93
CA ILE A 5 16.04 8.37 -4.54
C ILE A 5 14.67 7.79 -4.22
N PHE A 6 13.90 8.49 -3.38
CA PHE A 6 12.52 8.08 -3.04
C PHE A 6 11.62 7.98 -4.27
N LYS A 7 11.75 8.89 -5.25
CA LYS A 7 11.02 8.79 -6.52
C LYS A 7 11.38 7.52 -7.29
N VAL A 8 12.67 7.18 -7.39
CA VAL A 8 13.12 5.96 -8.09
C VAL A 8 12.60 4.71 -7.38
N VAL A 9 12.76 4.63 -6.05
CA VAL A 9 12.26 3.51 -5.24
C VAL A 9 10.74 3.38 -5.38
N TRP A 10 10.01 4.49 -5.41
CA TRP A 10 8.56 4.49 -5.65
C TRP A 10 8.21 3.84 -7.00
N VAL A 11 8.87 4.22 -8.10
CA VAL A 11 8.63 3.61 -9.41
C VAL A 11 8.85 2.09 -9.38
N PHE A 12 9.96 1.63 -8.79
CA PHE A 12 10.22 0.20 -8.66
C PHE A 12 9.19 -0.50 -7.76
N SER A 13 8.76 0.14 -6.67
CA SER A 13 7.71 -0.41 -5.80
C SER A 13 6.37 -0.58 -6.54
N LEU A 14 6.03 0.36 -7.41
CA LEU A 14 4.82 0.28 -8.25
C LEU A 14 4.91 -0.91 -9.21
N PHE A 15 6.04 -1.07 -9.91
CA PHE A 15 6.24 -2.24 -10.77
C PHE A 15 6.18 -3.56 -10.00
N ALA A 16 6.75 -3.61 -8.80
CA ALA A 16 6.67 -4.78 -7.93
C ALA A 16 5.22 -5.10 -7.54
N VAL A 17 4.43 -4.08 -7.15
CA VAL A 17 3.01 -4.26 -6.83
C VAL A 17 2.26 -4.78 -8.05
N LEU A 18 2.42 -4.14 -9.21
CA LEU A 18 1.69 -4.53 -10.42
C LEU A 18 2.05 -5.96 -10.85
N GLY A 19 3.34 -6.31 -10.86
CA GLY A 19 3.78 -7.67 -11.22
C GLY A 19 3.23 -8.73 -10.27
N LEU A 20 3.37 -8.52 -8.96
CA LEU A 20 2.86 -9.45 -7.95
C LEU A 20 1.32 -9.50 -7.94
N PHE A 21 0.66 -8.37 -8.19
CA PHE A 21 -0.79 -8.31 -8.31
C PHE A 21 -1.30 -9.11 -9.50
N MET A 22 -0.69 -8.96 -10.69
CA MET A 22 -1.06 -9.76 -11.86
C MET A 22 -0.86 -11.26 -11.60
N TYR A 23 0.26 -11.63 -10.95
CA TYR A 23 0.54 -13.00 -10.56
C TYR A 23 -0.50 -13.56 -9.59
N ALA A 24 -0.78 -12.85 -8.50
CA ALA A 24 -1.80 -13.23 -7.53
C ALA A 24 -3.18 -13.37 -8.18
N TYR A 25 -3.56 -12.40 -9.02
CA TYR A 25 -4.83 -12.42 -9.75
C TYR A 25 -5.00 -13.65 -10.63
N ALA A 26 -3.94 -14.05 -11.37
CA ALA A 26 -3.98 -15.22 -12.25
C ALA A 26 -4.25 -16.52 -11.48
N GLY A 27 -3.85 -16.60 -10.21
CA GLY A 27 -4.07 -17.76 -9.34
C GLY A 27 -5.41 -17.76 -8.59
N LEU A 28 -6.20 -16.68 -8.64
CA LEU A 28 -7.44 -16.60 -7.86
C LEU A 28 -8.57 -17.46 -8.46
N PRO A 29 -9.36 -18.16 -7.63
CA PRO A 29 -10.60 -18.81 -8.05
C PRO A 29 -11.69 -17.76 -8.36
N ASP A 30 -12.81 -18.21 -8.91
CA ASP A 30 -14.00 -17.38 -9.09
C ASP A 30 -15.24 -18.21 -8.67
N PRO A 31 -15.92 -17.86 -7.58
CA PRO A 31 -15.78 -16.64 -6.77
C PRO A 31 -14.58 -16.67 -5.79
N VAL A 32 -14.16 -15.47 -5.35
CA VAL A 32 -13.13 -15.28 -4.33
C VAL A 32 -13.78 -15.04 -2.97
N VAL A 33 -13.35 -15.78 -1.95
CA VAL A 33 -13.78 -15.60 -0.56
C VAL A 33 -12.98 -14.47 0.07
N ILE A 34 -13.69 -13.44 0.55
CA ILE A 34 -13.10 -12.28 1.24
C ILE A 34 -13.19 -12.45 2.75
N PHE A 35 -14.31 -13.01 3.21
CA PHE A 35 -14.59 -13.20 4.62
C PHE A 35 -15.40 -14.47 4.83
N GLU A 36 -14.93 -15.31 5.75
CA GLU A 36 -15.58 -16.56 6.12
C GLU A 36 -16.35 -16.37 7.43
N ALA A 37 -17.65 -16.58 7.35
CA ALA A 37 -18.62 -16.57 8.43
C ALA A 37 -19.77 -17.52 8.04
N ASP A 38 -20.79 -17.64 8.90
CA ASP A 38 -21.98 -18.46 8.60
C ASP A 38 -22.64 -18.06 7.27
N LEU A 39 -22.52 -16.80 6.87
CA LEU A 39 -22.79 -16.31 5.52
C LEU A 39 -21.48 -15.76 4.91
N PRO A 40 -20.82 -16.53 4.02
CA PRO A 40 -19.54 -16.10 3.46
C PRO A 40 -19.71 -14.91 2.52
N ILE A 41 -18.84 -13.90 2.68
CA ILE A 41 -18.79 -12.77 1.75
C ILE A 41 -17.86 -13.15 0.60
N GLN A 42 -18.43 -13.23 -0.59
CA GLN A 42 -17.73 -13.60 -1.81
C GLN A 42 -17.85 -12.47 -2.84
N ALA A 43 -16.82 -12.31 -3.66
CA ALA A 43 -16.85 -11.39 -4.79
C ALA A 43 -16.36 -12.09 -6.05
N SER A 44 -16.79 -11.59 -7.21
CA SER A 44 -16.21 -12.07 -8.46
C SER A 44 -14.75 -11.68 -8.54
N ARG A 45 -13.94 -12.56 -9.13
CA ARG A 45 -12.51 -12.32 -9.34
C ARG A 45 -12.26 -11.02 -10.10
N ASN A 46 -13.11 -10.73 -11.09
CA ASN A 46 -13.04 -9.50 -11.89
C ASN A 46 -13.32 -8.25 -11.05
N LEU A 47 -14.30 -8.31 -10.13
CA LEU A 47 -14.62 -7.17 -9.26
C LEU A 47 -13.43 -6.83 -8.34
N LEU A 48 -12.82 -7.85 -7.73
CA LEU A 48 -11.62 -7.65 -6.91
C LEU A 48 -10.46 -7.09 -7.71
N PHE A 49 -10.26 -7.59 -8.94
CA PHE A 49 -9.21 -7.09 -9.82
C PHE A 49 -9.38 -5.61 -10.15
N TYR A 50 -10.53 -5.23 -10.72
CA TYR A 50 -10.75 -3.85 -11.12
C TYR A 50 -10.82 -2.91 -9.90
N GLY A 51 -11.40 -3.38 -8.78
CA GLY A 51 -11.42 -2.64 -7.53
C GLY A 51 -10.01 -2.36 -6.99
N ALA A 52 -9.17 -3.40 -6.88
CA ALA A 52 -7.79 -3.25 -6.44
C ALA A 52 -6.96 -2.38 -7.40
N LEU A 53 -7.13 -2.55 -8.72
CA LEU A 53 -6.45 -1.74 -9.72
C LEU A 53 -6.77 -0.24 -9.58
N VAL A 54 -8.04 0.10 -9.36
CA VAL A 54 -8.47 1.49 -9.12
C VAL A 54 -7.83 2.03 -7.85
N VAL A 55 -7.85 1.28 -6.75
CA VAL A 55 -7.26 1.71 -5.47
C VAL A 55 -5.74 1.93 -5.60
N ILE A 56 -5.01 0.98 -6.20
CA ILE A 56 -3.57 1.08 -6.45
C ILE A 56 -3.25 2.28 -7.35
N THR A 57 -4.05 2.49 -8.40
CA THR A 57 -3.88 3.60 -9.34
C THR A 57 -4.07 4.93 -8.65
N LEU A 58 -5.15 5.10 -7.87
CA LEU A 58 -5.42 6.35 -7.14
C LEU A 58 -4.33 6.64 -6.10
N ALA A 59 -3.89 5.63 -5.35
CA ALA A 59 -2.80 5.80 -4.38
C ALA A 59 -1.50 6.24 -5.06
N ASN A 60 -1.12 5.63 -6.18
CA ASN A 60 0.11 5.95 -6.89
C ASN A 60 0.01 7.23 -7.73
N PHE A 61 -1.19 7.60 -8.16
CA PHE A 61 -1.44 8.87 -8.84
C PHE A 61 -1.04 10.06 -7.97
N LEU A 62 -1.21 9.98 -6.64
CA LEU A 62 -0.77 11.05 -5.72
C LEU A 62 0.75 11.27 -5.76
N ALA A 63 1.55 10.21 -5.90
CA ALA A 63 3.00 10.33 -6.07
C ALA A 63 3.38 10.92 -7.45
N PHE A 64 2.62 10.63 -8.49
CA PHE A 64 2.80 11.26 -9.80
C PHE A 64 2.37 12.74 -9.80
N ALA A 65 1.21 13.05 -9.21
CA ALA A 65 0.70 14.41 -9.04
C ALA A 65 1.71 15.28 -8.27
N ASN A 66 2.44 14.70 -7.32
CA ASN A 66 3.50 15.39 -6.60
C ASN A 66 4.59 15.99 -7.51
N SER A 67 4.94 15.33 -8.63
CA SER A 67 5.97 15.87 -9.53
C SER A 67 5.51 17.10 -10.32
N ASN A 68 4.20 17.28 -10.51
CA ASN A 68 3.65 18.36 -11.33
C ASN A 68 2.89 19.40 -10.49
N LEU A 69 1.92 18.99 -9.68
CA LEU A 69 1.05 19.89 -8.90
C LEU A 69 1.71 20.39 -7.62
N LEU A 70 2.58 19.59 -6.99
CA LEU A 70 3.19 19.91 -5.68
C LEU A 70 4.64 20.37 -5.81
N ARG A 71 5.02 20.91 -6.98
CA ARG A 71 6.38 21.38 -7.26
C ARG A 71 6.90 22.40 -6.25
N HIS A 72 6.03 23.24 -5.70
CA HIS A 72 6.37 24.30 -4.74
C HIS A 72 6.51 23.81 -3.30
N GLN A 73 6.15 22.55 -3.00
CA GLN A 73 6.25 22.03 -1.63
C GLN A 73 7.71 21.76 -1.22
N PRO A 74 8.03 21.81 0.08
CA PRO A 74 9.36 21.49 0.58
C PRO A 74 9.80 20.09 0.19
N ASP A 75 11.10 19.91 -0.07
CA ASP A 75 11.66 18.61 -0.45
C ASP A 75 11.40 17.50 0.59
N GLY A 76 11.30 17.88 1.88
CA GLY A 76 10.91 16.96 2.95
C GLY A 76 9.50 16.40 2.77
N PHE A 77 8.53 17.24 2.39
CA PHE A 77 7.16 16.82 2.14
C PHE A 77 7.08 15.85 0.96
N LYS A 78 7.79 16.17 -0.13
CA LYS A 78 7.85 15.31 -1.32
C LYS A 78 8.43 13.93 -0.98
N SER A 79 9.51 13.89 -0.20
CA SER A 79 10.16 12.65 0.22
C SER A 79 9.25 11.81 1.14
N TRP A 80 8.55 12.46 2.07
CA TRP A 80 7.56 11.81 2.91
C TRP A 80 6.43 11.19 2.09
N LEU A 81 5.86 11.94 1.13
CA LEU A 81 4.77 11.45 0.30
C LEU A 81 5.19 10.24 -0.55
N TYR A 82 6.36 10.30 -1.20
CA TYR A 82 6.90 9.13 -1.90
C TYR A 82 7.09 7.94 -0.96
N GLY A 83 7.62 8.17 0.24
CA GLY A 83 7.77 7.13 1.27
C GLY A 83 6.43 6.51 1.67
N LEU A 84 5.39 7.33 1.87
CA LEU A 84 4.05 6.86 2.19
C LEU A 84 3.49 5.97 1.08
N ILE A 85 3.64 6.37 -0.19
CA ILE A 85 3.17 5.57 -1.32
C ILE A 85 3.97 4.26 -1.45
N ILE A 86 5.27 4.26 -1.18
CA ILE A 86 6.08 3.02 -1.12
C ILE A 86 5.55 2.08 -0.03
N VAL A 87 5.28 2.59 1.16
CA VAL A 87 4.74 1.79 2.27
C VAL A 87 3.34 1.23 1.93
N LEU A 88 2.48 2.04 1.29
CA LEU A 88 1.18 1.58 0.79
C LEU A 88 1.33 0.49 -0.29
N ASN A 89 2.31 0.62 -1.18
CA ASN A 89 2.63 -0.39 -2.18
C ASN A 89 3.03 -1.73 -1.52
N ILE A 90 3.86 -1.69 -0.49
CA ILE A 90 4.21 -2.89 0.29
C ILE A 90 2.95 -3.49 0.95
N PHE A 91 2.10 -2.65 1.53
CA PHE A 91 0.81 -3.08 2.09
C PHE A 91 -0.06 -3.78 1.04
N PHE A 92 -0.21 -3.22 -0.16
CA PHE A 92 -0.98 -3.84 -1.23
C PHE A 92 -0.42 -5.20 -1.62
N VAL A 93 0.90 -5.35 -1.73
CA VAL A 93 1.53 -6.65 -2.00
C VAL A 93 1.14 -7.67 -0.92
N ILE A 94 1.27 -7.32 0.35
CA ILE A 94 0.98 -8.22 1.46
C ILE A 94 -0.51 -8.59 1.47
N ALA A 95 -1.40 -7.61 1.34
CA ALA A 95 -2.84 -7.82 1.33
C ALA A 95 -3.29 -8.72 0.16
N LEU A 96 -2.79 -8.48 -1.05
CA LEU A 96 -3.13 -9.28 -2.23
C LEU A 96 -2.60 -10.71 -2.13
N ASN A 97 -1.36 -10.89 -1.65
CA ASN A 97 -0.82 -12.23 -1.42
C ASN A 97 -1.59 -12.97 -0.33
N PHE A 98 -2.03 -12.29 0.73
CA PHE A 98 -2.88 -12.90 1.75
C PHE A 98 -4.20 -13.41 1.15
N ILE A 99 -4.89 -12.59 0.35
CA ILE A 99 -6.12 -13.02 -0.35
C ILE A 99 -5.83 -14.23 -1.26
N SER A 100 -4.73 -14.20 -2.00
CA SER A 100 -4.32 -15.30 -2.88
C SER A 100 -4.03 -16.59 -2.12
N LEU A 101 -3.27 -16.54 -1.03
CA LEU A 101 -2.93 -17.71 -0.21
C LEU A 101 -4.17 -18.30 0.44
N TYR A 102 -5.04 -17.45 0.98
CA TYR A 102 -6.29 -17.87 1.60
C TYR A 102 -7.22 -18.59 0.60
N ASN A 103 -7.22 -18.17 -0.66
CA ASN A 103 -8.05 -18.76 -1.72
C ASN A 103 -7.34 -19.84 -2.56
N SER A 104 -6.11 -20.22 -2.23
CA SER A 104 -5.29 -21.16 -3.02
C SER A 104 -5.72 -22.64 -2.90
N GLY A 105 -6.61 -22.98 -1.97
CA GLY A 105 -7.00 -24.36 -1.67
C GLY A 105 -5.95 -25.16 -0.88
N GLU A 106 -4.76 -24.60 -0.63
CA GLU A 106 -3.70 -25.20 0.17
C GLU A 106 -3.86 -24.87 1.67
N ARG A 107 -3.51 -25.82 2.54
CA ARG A 107 -3.50 -25.61 4.00
C ARG A 107 -2.21 -24.90 4.42
N PHE A 108 -2.25 -23.58 4.48
CA PHE A 108 -1.16 -22.77 5.03
C PHE A 108 -1.26 -22.61 6.55
N ASP A 109 -0.10 -22.49 7.22
CA ASP A 109 -0.02 -22.09 8.63
C ASP A 109 -0.06 -20.56 8.72
N TYR A 110 -1.15 -20.04 9.28
CA TYR A 110 -1.39 -18.60 9.43
C TYR A 110 -0.85 -18.00 10.73
N THR A 111 -0.22 -18.81 11.60
CA THR A 111 0.23 -18.41 12.95
C THR A 111 1.11 -17.16 12.93
N ARG A 112 1.98 -17.02 11.92
CA ARG A 112 2.92 -15.89 11.80
C ARG A 112 2.40 -14.75 10.92
N LEU A 113 1.32 -14.97 10.17
CA LEU A 113 0.78 -13.97 9.23
C LEU A 113 0.20 -12.75 9.95
N GLY A 114 -0.35 -12.93 11.15
CA GLY A 114 -0.84 -11.82 11.97
C GLY A 114 0.24 -10.76 12.23
N ILE A 115 1.46 -11.18 12.59
CA ILE A 115 2.59 -10.25 12.85
C ILE A 115 2.92 -9.41 11.60
N ILE A 116 2.91 -10.04 10.42
CA ILE A 116 3.21 -9.37 9.16
C ILE A 116 2.12 -8.33 8.83
N ILE A 117 0.84 -8.72 8.96
CA ILE A 117 -0.31 -7.85 8.67
C ILE A 117 -0.34 -6.65 9.63
N TYR A 118 -0.24 -6.89 10.94
CA TYR A 118 -0.24 -5.81 11.92
C TYR A 118 1.01 -4.92 11.78
N GLY A 119 2.18 -5.52 11.50
CA GLY A 119 3.41 -4.79 11.28
C GLY A 119 3.31 -3.80 10.12
N VAL A 120 2.78 -4.22 8.97
CA VAL A 120 2.62 -3.32 7.82
C VAL A 120 1.54 -2.25 8.07
N LEU A 121 0.45 -2.57 8.77
CA LEU A 121 -0.58 -1.58 9.13
C LEU A 121 -0.02 -0.51 10.07
N ILE A 122 0.75 -0.91 11.09
CA ILE A 122 1.45 0.01 11.98
C ILE A 122 2.43 0.87 11.19
N LEU A 123 3.18 0.27 10.26
CA LEU A 123 4.12 1.02 9.41
C LEU A 123 3.39 2.08 8.56
N VAL A 124 2.25 1.73 7.93
CA VAL A 124 1.41 2.69 7.19
C VAL A 124 0.97 3.84 8.10
N LEU A 125 0.46 3.53 9.29
CA LEU A 125 -0.03 4.55 10.23
C LEU A 125 1.09 5.47 10.71
N VAL A 126 2.21 4.90 11.17
CA VAL A 126 3.37 5.67 11.63
C VAL A 126 3.89 6.57 10.52
N TRP A 127 4.00 6.05 9.28
CA TRP A 127 4.48 6.84 8.16
C TRP A 127 3.50 7.94 7.76
N ALA A 128 2.19 7.66 7.74
CA ALA A 128 1.15 8.65 7.45
C ALA A 128 1.16 9.80 8.47
N LEU A 129 1.40 9.50 9.75
CA LEU A 129 1.42 10.48 10.83
C LEU A 129 2.75 11.23 10.95
N ALA A 130 3.85 10.71 10.39
CA ALA A 130 5.18 11.29 10.52
C ALA A 130 5.24 12.77 10.10
N TRP A 131 4.68 13.13 8.93
CA TRP A 131 4.73 14.52 8.47
C TRP A 131 3.82 15.48 9.26
N PRO A 132 2.54 15.17 9.51
CA PRO A 132 1.71 16.00 10.39
C PRO A 132 2.34 16.26 11.76
N VAL A 133 2.88 15.22 12.40
CA VAL A 133 3.55 15.33 13.71
C VAL A 133 4.78 16.23 13.63
N LEU A 134 5.62 16.07 12.62
CA LEU A 134 6.79 16.93 12.41
C LEU A 134 6.41 18.39 12.11
N ALA A 135 5.37 18.61 11.31
CA ALA A 135 4.90 19.94 10.97
C ALA A 135 4.35 20.69 12.19
N ILE A 136 3.61 19.98 13.05
CA ILE A 136 3.10 20.52 14.32
C ILE A 136 4.27 20.79 15.28
N GLY A 137 5.16 19.81 15.48
CA GLY A 137 6.32 19.96 16.38
C GLY A 137 7.20 21.15 16.01
N ARG A 138 7.49 21.35 14.72
CA ARG A 138 8.27 22.53 14.27
C ARG A 138 7.60 23.85 14.65
N ARG A 139 6.28 23.95 14.65
CA ARG A 139 5.57 25.18 15.06
C ARG A 139 5.69 25.46 16.56
N PHE A 140 5.75 24.42 17.39
CA PHE A 140 5.89 24.56 18.83
C PHE A 140 7.34 24.84 19.24
N PHE A 141 8.33 24.16 18.64
CA PHE A 141 9.74 24.30 19.00
C PHE A 141 10.47 25.46 18.31
N ALA A 142 10.01 25.94 17.15
CA ALA A 142 10.60 27.12 16.50
C ALA A 142 10.16 28.47 17.12
N LYS A 143 9.33 28.43 18.17
CA LYS A 143 8.85 29.61 18.91
C LYS A 143 9.50 29.78 20.28
N SER A 144 10.54 29.00 20.60
CA SER A 144 11.32 29.14 21.84
C SER A 144 12.76 29.51 21.57
#